data_AF-A0A6P2AX40-F1
#
_entry.id   AF-A0A6P2AX40-F1
#
_cell.length_a   1.000
_cell.length_b   1.000
_cell.length_c   1.000
_cell.angle_alpha   90.00
_cell.angle_beta   90.00
_cell.angle_gamma   90.00
#
_symmetry.space_group_name_H-M   'P 1'
#
loop_
_entity.id
_entity.type
_entity.pdbx_description
1 polymer ?
#
loop_
_entity_poly.entity_id
_entity_poly.type
_entity_poly.pdbx_seq_one_letter_code
_entity_poly.pdbx_strand_id
1 'polypeptide(L)'
;MSSGVIPFLLLRTANGKRYLPLVGRNHWTVGRGAENHFVIPDRWISRNHAMLQYTETGIFYLIDLGSRNGTFINGRRVNVPMVLTHGDRVTFGQSELHFFNPGEESQPVLGEKDTQTSVLHVRRLMSVLVVDIRNFTVLTRKIDEKILSQLIGDWFRQAGKIIRDSGSWVDKYIGDAVMSIWFHGEQAIAKDEVIQIFQAVSDLNKMTADLGNHYILPFPLRIGVGINTGYAMVGNTGTGDRPDYTAIGDTVNAAFRLESCTKQIKHDIALGQTTYNYLADLGRAQQRFTQYTVSLKGYETPTITYASSFENLDNFLLDKFLWDNKVID
;
A
#
# COMPACT_ATOMS: atom_id res chain seq x y z
N MET A 1 18.19 29.27 10.82
CA MET A 1 17.09 29.18 9.83
C MET A 1 17.73 28.80 8.50
N SER A 2 17.79 27.51 8.16
CA SER A 2 18.32 27.13 6.84
C SER A 2 17.32 27.61 5.80
N SER A 3 17.78 28.36 4.81
CA SER A 3 17.02 28.68 3.60
C SER A 3 16.78 27.37 2.83
N GLY A 4 15.80 26.58 3.26
CA GLY A 4 15.48 25.28 2.68
C GLY A 4 14.86 25.47 1.30
N VAL A 5 15.49 24.92 0.28
CA VAL A 5 14.98 24.98 -1.08
C VAL A 5 13.72 24.12 -1.17
N ILE A 6 12.62 24.71 -1.62
CA ILE A 6 11.28 24.10 -1.59
C ILE A 6 11.13 23.08 -2.73
N PRO A 7 10.71 21.82 -2.47
CA PRO A 7 10.37 20.87 -3.53
C PRO A 7 9.16 21.33 -4.36
N PHE A 8 9.13 21.02 -5.66
CA PHE A 8 8.04 21.43 -6.55
C PHE A 8 7.85 20.49 -7.73
N LEU A 9 6.66 20.53 -8.34
CA LEU A 9 6.42 20.01 -9.69
C LEU A 9 6.49 21.16 -10.71
N LEU A 10 7.22 20.96 -11.79
CA LEU A 10 7.32 21.88 -12.91
C LEU A 10 6.42 21.41 -14.05
N LEU A 11 5.29 22.09 -14.24
CA LEU A 11 4.41 21.87 -15.38
C LEU A 11 4.86 22.74 -16.56
N ARG A 12 5.12 22.11 -17.72
CA ARG A 12 5.39 22.83 -18.96
C ARG A 12 4.10 22.96 -19.76
N THR A 13 3.73 24.20 -20.09
CA THR A 13 2.55 24.53 -20.90
C THR A 13 2.98 25.29 -22.15
N ALA A 14 2.09 25.39 -23.14
CA ALA A 14 2.33 26.23 -24.32
C ALA A 14 2.62 27.70 -23.97
N ASN A 15 2.09 28.18 -22.83
CA ASN A 15 2.21 29.55 -22.37
C ASN A 15 3.39 29.76 -21.39
N GLY A 16 4.25 28.76 -21.21
CA GLY A 16 5.42 28.83 -20.32
C GLY A 16 5.41 27.78 -19.21
N LYS A 17 6.24 28.02 -18.19
CA LYS A 17 6.46 27.12 -17.05
C LYS A 17 5.58 27.51 -15.86
N ARG A 18 4.93 26.55 -15.23
CA ARG A 18 4.20 26.73 -13.97
C ARG A 18 4.85 25.88 -12.88
N TYR A 19 5.19 26.51 -11.76
CA TYR A 19 5.79 25.88 -10.60
C TYR A 19 4.70 25.57 -9.58
N LEU A 20 4.62 24.31 -9.13
CA LEU A 20 3.64 23.82 -8.17
C LEU A 20 4.38 23.44 -6.88
N PRO A 21 4.45 24.35 -5.89
CA PRO A 21 5.31 24.17 -4.72
C PRO A 21 4.68 23.18 -3.72
N LEU A 22 5.51 22.27 -3.20
CA LEU A 22 5.13 21.21 -2.27
C LEU A 22 5.52 21.61 -0.84
N VAL A 23 4.81 22.60 -0.30
CA VAL A 23 5.11 23.24 0.99
C VAL A 23 3.85 23.36 1.84
N GLY A 24 4.03 23.27 3.16
CA GLY A 24 2.99 23.56 4.15
C GLY A 24 1.91 22.50 4.29
N ARG A 25 2.09 21.33 3.66
CA ARG A 25 1.19 20.18 3.69
C ARG A 25 2.00 18.88 3.60
N ASN A 26 1.38 17.76 3.93
CA ASN A 26 1.91 16.41 3.76
C ASN A 26 1.22 15.66 2.59
N HIS A 27 0.28 16.28 1.88
CA HIS A 27 -0.27 15.74 0.64
C HIS A 27 -0.82 16.86 -0.26
N TRP A 28 -0.88 16.57 -1.57
CA TRP A 28 -1.42 17.45 -2.61
C TRP A 28 -2.18 16.63 -3.66
N THR A 29 -3.43 16.99 -3.89
CA THR A 29 -4.25 16.36 -4.94
C THR A 29 -4.05 17.08 -6.28
N VAL A 30 -4.00 16.29 -7.35
CA VAL A 30 -3.87 16.74 -8.73
C VAL A 30 -5.09 16.30 -9.51
N GLY A 31 -5.68 17.22 -10.27
CA GLY A 31 -6.84 16.92 -11.09
C GLY A 31 -7.30 18.11 -11.91
N ARG A 32 -8.29 17.91 -12.77
CA ARG A 32 -8.91 19.01 -13.52
C ARG A 32 -10.01 19.74 -12.76
N GLY A 33 -10.50 19.15 -11.67
CA GLY A 33 -11.53 19.75 -10.83
C GLY A 33 -10.97 20.89 -9.97
N ALA A 34 -11.78 21.91 -9.72
CA ALA A 34 -11.38 23.09 -8.94
C ALA A 34 -11.09 22.77 -7.46
N GLU A 35 -11.56 21.62 -6.99
CA GLU A 35 -11.35 21.06 -5.65
C GLU A 35 -9.91 20.58 -5.40
N ASN A 36 -9.05 20.52 -6.42
CA ASN A 36 -7.68 20.00 -6.28
C ASN A 36 -6.69 21.08 -5.84
N HIS A 37 -5.69 20.66 -5.08
CA HIS A 37 -4.57 21.52 -4.71
C HIS A 37 -3.84 22.03 -5.96
N PHE A 38 -3.62 21.14 -6.94
CA PHE A 38 -3.05 21.47 -8.23
C PHE A 38 -4.06 21.20 -9.35
N VAL A 39 -4.73 22.27 -9.77
CA VAL A 39 -5.68 22.25 -10.88
C VAL A 39 -4.93 22.33 -12.21
N ILE A 40 -5.07 21.29 -13.03
CA ILE A 40 -4.52 21.21 -14.38
C ILE A 40 -5.69 21.07 -15.38
N PRO A 41 -5.99 22.09 -16.19
CA PRO A 41 -7.17 22.13 -17.06
C PRO A 41 -6.96 21.31 -18.35
N ASP A 42 -6.65 20.03 -18.20
CA ASP A 42 -6.52 19.06 -19.29
C ASP A 42 -7.73 18.12 -19.29
N ARG A 43 -8.38 17.97 -20.45
CA ARG A 43 -9.56 17.11 -20.62
C ARG A 43 -9.25 15.62 -20.38
N TRP A 44 -7.99 15.22 -20.53
CA TRP A 44 -7.52 13.85 -20.30
C TRP A 44 -7.16 13.58 -18.84
N ILE A 45 -7.22 14.61 -17.99
CA ILE A 45 -7.04 14.45 -16.55
C ILE A 45 -8.42 14.26 -15.89
N SER A 46 -8.57 13.23 -15.04
CA SER A 46 -9.77 13.06 -14.21
C SER A 46 -10.01 14.25 -13.28
N ARG A 47 -11.26 14.44 -12.81
CA ARG A 47 -11.57 15.50 -11.83
C ARG A 47 -10.69 15.41 -10.60
N ASN A 48 -10.56 14.21 -10.02
CA ASN A 48 -9.54 13.84 -9.05
C ASN A 48 -8.70 12.75 -9.71
N HIS A 49 -7.42 13.03 -9.98
CA HIS A 49 -6.59 12.17 -10.83
C HIS A 49 -5.53 11.42 -10.03
N ALA A 50 -4.75 12.16 -9.25
CA ALA A 50 -3.64 11.62 -8.50
C ALA A 50 -3.44 12.40 -7.20
N MET A 51 -2.64 11.85 -6.30
CA MET A 51 -2.21 12.49 -5.07
C MET A 51 -0.70 12.34 -4.94
N LEU A 52 -0.03 13.45 -4.61
CA LEU A 52 1.31 13.42 -4.05
C LEU A 52 1.18 13.37 -2.52
N GLN A 53 1.92 12.49 -1.88
CA GLN A 53 2.00 12.39 -0.43
C GLN A 53 3.45 12.54 0.01
N TYR A 54 3.70 13.40 0.98
CA TYR A 54 5.00 13.58 1.62
C TYR A 54 4.95 12.95 3.02
N THR A 55 5.81 11.97 3.27
CA THR A 55 5.84 11.25 4.54
C THR A 55 6.68 12.00 5.58
N GLU A 56 6.50 11.66 6.85
CA GLU A 56 7.34 12.16 7.95
C GLU A 56 8.82 11.75 7.79
N THR A 57 9.09 10.68 7.02
CA THR A 57 10.44 10.22 6.67
C THR A 57 11.09 11.02 5.53
N GLY A 58 10.40 11.99 4.95
CA GLY A 58 10.95 12.85 3.89
C GLY A 58 10.77 12.33 2.47
N ILE A 59 9.95 11.29 2.27
CA ILE A 59 9.74 10.68 0.95
C ILE A 59 8.47 11.24 0.30
N PHE A 60 8.56 11.53 -1.00
CA PHE A 60 7.40 11.81 -1.84
C PHE A 60 6.89 10.55 -2.53
N TYR A 61 5.60 10.27 -2.40
CA TYR A 61 4.89 9.24 -3.16
C TYR A 61 3.93 9.89 -4.14
N LEU A 62 3.78 9.29 -5.32
CA LEU A 62 2.74 9.57 -6.27
C LEU A 62 1.75 8.41 -6.34
N ILE A 63 0.48 8.73 -6.17
CA ILE A 63 -0.63 7.79 -6.05
C ILE A 63 -1.65 8.11 -7.13
N ASP A 64 -2.00 7.15 -7.98
CA ASP A 64 -3.13 7.29 -8.91
C ASP A 64 -4.45 7.03 -8.18
N LEU A 65 -5.43 7.92 -8.32
CA LEU A 65 -6.73 7.83 -7.62
C LEU A 65 -7.81 7.11 -8.46
N GLY A 66 -7.40 6.16 -9.31
CA GLY A 66 -8.29 5.49 -10.26
C GLY A 66 -8.58 6.35 -11.48
N SER A 67 -7.58 7.06 -11.98
CA SER A 67 -7.74 7.95 -13.12
C SER A 67 -8.11 7.18 -14.40
N ARG A 68 -8.93 7.79 -15.26
CA ARG A 68 -9.42 7.13 -16.49
C ARG A 68 -8.28 6.80 -17.45
N ASN A 69 -7.29 7.68 -17.55
CA ASN A 69 -6.19 7.59 -18.51
C ASN A 69 -4.86 7.16 -17.89
N GLY A 70 -4.81 6.99 -16.56
CA GLY A 70 -3.61 6.59 -15.83
C GLY A 70 -2.67 7.76 -15.53
N THR A 71 -1.94 7.58 -14.43
CA THR A 71 -0.75 8.35 -14.04
C THR A 71 0.51 7.57 -14.42
N PHE A 72 1.58 8.26 -14.79
CA PHE A 72 2.85 7.63 -15.16
C PHE A 72 4.06 8.35 -14.53
N ILE A 73 5.11 7.59 -14.21
CA ILE A 73 6.44 8.10 -13.84
C ILE A 73 7.45 7.52 -14.83
N ASN A 74 8.20 8.37 -15.52
CA ASN A 74 9.19 7.99 -16.53
C ASN A 74 8.62 7.01 -17.58
N GLY A 75 7.34 7.19 -17.94
CA GLY A 75 6.61 6.32 -18.88
C GLY A 75 6.04 5.03 -18.28
N ARG A 76 6.35 4.70 -17.01
CA ARG A 76 5.78 3.54 -16.31
C ARG A 76 4.48 3.94 -15.62
N ARG A 77 3.42 3.15 -15.84
CA ARG A 77 2.10 3.43 -15.24
C ARG A 77 2.14 3.21 -13.73
N VAL A 78 1.67 4.21 -12.99
CA VAL A 78 1.46 4.16 -11.54
C VAL A 78 0.18 3.38 -11.27
N ASN A 79 0.34 2.08 -10.97
CA ASN A 79 -0.78 1.21 -10.59
C ASN A 79 -0.87 1.00 -9.06
N VAL A 80 0.17 1.40 -8.36
CA VAL A 80 0.33 1.46 -6.90
C VAL A 80 1.14 2.72 -6.59
N PRO A 81 1.15 3.24 -5.36
CA PRO A 81 2.01 4.36 -4.98
C PRO A 81 3.46 4.12 -5.35
N MET A 82 4.04 5.09 -6.04
CA MET A 82 5.44 5.05 -6.46
C MET A 82 6.19 6.21 -5.83
N VAL A 83 7.41 5.97 -5.38
CA VAL A 83 8.29 7.03 -4.89
C VAL A 83 8.63 7.98 -6.05
N LEU A 84 8.65 9.28 -5.77
CA LEU A 84 9.17 10.32 -6.64
C LEU A 84 10.57 10.71 -6.22
N THR A 85 11.50 10.64 -7.15
CA THR A 85 12.91 11.02 -7.00
C THR A 85 13.18 12.30 -7.77
N HIS A 86 14.06 13.17 -7.28
CA HIS A 86 14.48 14.38 -8.00
C HIS A 86 14.77 14.09 -9.48
N GLY A 87 14.14 14.86 -10.36
CA GLY A 87 14.27 14.73 -11.82
C GLY A 87 13.22 13.85 -12.47
N ASP A 88 12.38 13.15 -11.71
CA ASP A 88 11.35 12.27 -12.26
C ASP A 88 10.35 13.02 -13.14
N ARG A 89 10.00 12.38 -14.26
CA ARG A 89 8.99 12.86 -15.20
C ARG A 89 7.66 12.22 -14.90
N VAL A 90 6.72 13.03 -14.42
CA VAL A 90 5.37 12.63 -14.07
C VAL A 90 4.41 13.00 -15.19
N THR A 91 3.54 12.08 -15.58
CA THR A 91 2.52 12.32 -16.61
C THR A 91 1.12 12.04 -16.06
N PHE A 92 0.22 13.00 -16.25
CA PHE A 92 -1.21 12.87 -15.96
C PHE A 92 -1.98 13.14 -17.26
N GLY A 93 -2.71 12.16 -17.79
CA GLY A 93 -3.37 12.34 -19.09
C GLY A 93 -2.34 12.65 -20.19
N GLN A 94 -2.39 13.87 -20.76
CA GLN A 94 -1.40 14.34 -21.75
C GLN A 94 -0.42 15.37 -21.18
N SER A 95 -0.57 15.74 -19.91
CA SER A 95 0.26 16.76 -19.28
C SER A 95 1.50 16.14 -18.63
N GLU A 96 2.66 16.71 -18.91
CA GLU A 96 3.95 16.29 -18.35
C GLU A 96 4.47 17.31 -17.32
N LEU A 97 4.91 16.80 -16.19
CA LEU A 97 5.48 17.56 -15.07
C LEU A 97 6.82 16.95 -14.66
N HIS A 98 7.76 17.79 -14.27
CA HIS A 98 9.05 17.32 -13.74
C HIS A 98 9.10 17.58 -12.23
N PHE A 99 9.43 16.56 -11.46
CA PHE A 99 9.56 16.68 -10.01
C PHE A 99 10.97 17.16 -9.64
N PHE A 100 11.04 18.17 -8.78
CA PHE A 100 12.30 18.69 -8.26
C PHE A 100 12.25 18.67 -6.74
N ASN A 101 13.22 17.96 -6.15
CA ASN A 101 13.50 17.99 -4.72
C ASN A 101 14.95 18.48 -4.52
N PRO A 102 15.19 19.80 -4.44
CA PRO A 102 16.53 20.35 -4.34
C PRO A 102 17.24 20.09 -3.00
N GLY A 103 16.55 19.48 -2.02
CA GLY A 103 17.18 18.90 -0.83
C GLY A 103 17.83 17.53 -1.08
N GLU A 104 17.54 16.88 -2.20
CA GLU A 104 18.38 15.80 -2.76
C GLU A 104 19.49 16.47 -3.59
N GLU A 105 20.72 16.55 -3.07
CA GLU A 105 21.84 17.07 -3.86
C GLU A 105 22.01 16.23 -5.14
N SER A 106 22.05 16.93 -6.27
CA SER A 106 22.31 16.37 -7.59
C SER A 106 23.73 15.80 -7.64
N GLN A 107 23.89 14.47 -7.68
CA GLN A 107 25.14 13.93 -8.23
C GLN A 107 25.14 14.23 -9.74
N PRO A 108 26.17 14.92 -10.26
CA PRO A 108 26.22 15.25 -11.68
C PRO A 108 26.35 13.96 -12.49
N VAL A 109 25.43 13.77 -13.44
CA VAL A 109 25.59 12.79 -14.52
C VAL A 109 26.70 13.32 -15.43
N LEU A 110 27.94 12.94 -15.15
CA LEU A 110 29.10 13.24 -15.98
C LEU A 110 29.88 11.95 -16.26
N GLY A 111 29.88 11.55 -17.53
CA GLY A 111 30.89 10.71 -18.13
C GLY A 111 30.66 9.21 -17.98
N GLU A 112 30.56 8.54 -19.12
CA GLU A 112 30.87 7.12 -19.25
C GLU A 112 32.19 6.80 -18.55
N LYS A 113 32.13 6.09 -17.41
CA LYS A 113 33.10 5.06 -16.97
C LYS A 113 32.63 4.44 -15.66
N ASP A 114 32.53 3.11 -15.71
CA ASP A 114 32.43 2.15 -14.60
C ASP A 114 32.58 2.73 -13.18
N THR A 115 31.48 2.80 -12.45
CA THR A 115 31.41 2.41 -11.03
C THR A 115 29.94 2.27 -10.66
N GLN A 116 29.50 1.03 -10.52
CA GLN A 116 28.23 0.69 -9.91
C GLN A 116 28.17 1.32 -8.51
N THR A 117 27.36 2.36 -8.32
CA THR A 117 26.75 2.60 -7.01
C THR A 117 25.74 1.47 -6.85
N SER A 118 26.20 0.32 -6.38
CA SER A 118 25.39 -0.87 -6.21
C SER A 118 24.31 -0.57 -5.18
N VAL A 119 23.12 -0.21 -5.62
CA VAL A 119 21.91 -0.46 -4.85
C VAL A 119 21.97 -1.95 -4.51
N LEU A 120 22.24 -2.28 -3.25
CA LEU A 120 22.23 -3.66 -2.79
C LEU A 120 20.79 -4.13 -2.87
N HIS A 121 20.47 -4.69 -4.03
CA HIS A 121 19.24 -5.36 -4.36
C HIS A 121 19.31 -6.73 -3.70
N VAL A 122 18.87 -6.82 -2.45
CA VAL A 122 18.79 -8.11 -1.74
C VAL A 122 17.42 -8.72 -2.04
N ARG A 123 17.44 -9.91 -2.64
CA ARG A 123 16.24 -10.72 -2.82
C ARG A 123 15.87 -11.30 -1.46
N ARG A 124 14.73 -10.91 -0.91
CA ARG A 124 14.28 -11.35 0.42
C ARG A 124 12.90 -11.97 0.36
N LEU A 125 12.70 -13.05 1.12
CA LEU A 125 11.38 -13.62 1.34
C LEU A 125 10.59 -12.67 2.24
N MET A 126 9.37 -12.33 1.83
CA MET A 126 8.53 -11.42 2.58
C MET A 126 7.05 -11.79 2.47
N SER A 127 6.27 -11.40 3.48
CA SER A 127 4.81 -11.41 3.43
C SER A 127 4.31 -9.98 3.34
N VAL A 128 3.41 -9.74 2.38
CA VAL A 128 2.79 -8.44 2.12
C VAL A 128 1.31 -8.54 2.44
N LEU A 129 0.85 -7.69 3.34
CA LEU A 129 -0.55 -7.51 3.68
C LEU A 129 -1.04 -6.21 3.03
N VAL A 130 -2.21 -6.25 2.41
CA VAL A 130 -2.96 -5.07 1.98
C VAL A 130 -4.34 -5.14 2.61
N VAL A 131 -4.75 -4.06 3.28
CA VAL A 131 -6.04 -3.92 3.93
C VAL A 131 -6.74 -2.68 3.40
N ASP A 132 -7.97 -2.81 2.91
CA ASP A 132 -8.74 -1.72 2.28
C ASP A 132 -10.11 -1.55 2.95
N ILE A 133 -10.57 -0.33 3.16
CA ILE A 133 -11.91 -0.08 3.70
C ILE A 133 -12.97 -0.33 2.62
N ARG A 134 -13.93 -1.21 2.91
CA ARG A 134 -15.02 -1.52 1.98
C ARG A 134 -15.94 -0.33 1.81
N ASN A 135 -16.34 -0.09 0.56
CA ASN A 135 -17.29 0.97 0.20
C ASN A 135 -16.86 2.37 0.66
N PHE A 136 -15.56 2.62 0.81
CA PHE A 136 -15.04 3.91 1.25
C PHE A 136 -15.52 5.07 0.37
N THR A 137 -15.59 4.89 -0.96
CA THR A 137 -16.14 5.93 -1.86
C THR A 137 -17.60 6.28 -1.58
N VAL A 138 -18.40 5.35 -1.05
CA VAL A 138 -19.79 5.63 -0.64
C VAL A 138 -19.78 6.37 0.70
N LEU A 139 -18.88 5.95 1.59
CA LEU A 139 -18.64 6.60 2.87
C LEU A 139 -18.31 8.09 2.67
N THR A 140 -17.35 8.42 1.80
CA THR A 140 -16.91 9.80 1.56
C THR A 140 -17.99 10.72 0.96
N ARG A 141 -19.07 10.15 0.41
CA ARG A 141 -20.18 10.92 -0.17
C ARG A 141 -21.36 11.10 0.80
N LYS A 142 -21.45 10.27 1.84
CA LYS A 142 -22.61 10.20 2.74
C LYS A 142 -22.35 10.76 4.12
N ILE A 143 -21.09 10.83 4.56
CA ILE A 143 -20.74 11.42 5.84
C ILE A 143 -20.13 12.80 5.65
N ASP A 144 -20.30 13.65 6.65
CA ASP A 144 -19.61 14.92 6.80
C ASP A 144 -18.08 14.75 6.77
N GLU A 145 -17.40 15.68 6.12
CA GLU A 145 -15.95 15.64 5.90
C GLU A 145 -15.14 15.62 7.21
N LYS A 146 -15.60 16.33 8.25
CA LYS A 146 -14.93 16.37 9.55
C LYS A 146 -15.00 15.01 10.23
N ILE A 147 -16.17 14.37 10.20
CA ILE A 147 -16.39 13.04 10.77
C ILE A 147 -15.55 12.00 10.00
N LEU A 148 -15.56 12.07 8.67
CA LEU A 148 -14.77 11.19 7.81
C LEU A 148 -13.27 11.32 8.10
N SER A 149 -12.75 12.54 8.20
CA SER A 149 -11.34 12.79 8.50
C SER A 149 -10.94 12.24 9.86
N GLN A 150 -11.80 12.37 10.87
CA GLN A 150 -11.53 11.84 12.21
C GLN A 150 -11.54 10.32 12.22
N LEU A 151 -12.56 9.70 11.61
CA LEU A 151 -12.67 8.24 11.46
C LEU A 151 -11.41 7.65 10.80
N ILE A 152 -10.96 8.26 9.70
CA ILE A 152 -9.80 7.78 8.97
C ILE A 152 -8.50 7.99 9.73
N GLY A 153 -8.33 9.14 10.38
CA GLY A 153 -7.18 9.37 11.26
C GLY A 153 -7.11 8.37 12.42
N ASP A 154 -8.24 8.03 13.02
CA ASP A 154 -8.32 7.03 14.09
C ASP A 154 -8.06 5.61 13.59
N TRP A 155 -8.64 5.24 12.45
CA TRP A 155 -8.45 3.94 11.85
C TRP A 155 -6.98 3.71 11.48
N PHE A 156 -6.33 4.67 10.81
CA PHE A 156 -4.92 4.55 10.46
C PHE A 156 -4.00 4.44 11.67
N ARG A 157 -4.23 5.28 12.69
CA ARG A 157 -3.41 5.26 13.91
C ARG A 157 -3.50 3.91 14.63
N GLN A 158 -4.70 3.36 14.77
CA GLN A 158 -4.93 2.09 15.44
C GLN A 158 -4.46 0.90 14.60
N ALA A 159 -4.76 0.89 13.30
CA ALA A 159 -4.29 -0.14 12.37
C ALA A 159 -2.76 -0.21 12.32
N GLY A 160 -2.11 0.96 12.21
CA GLY A 160 -0.65 1.06 12.24
C GLY A 160 -0.04 0.53 13.53
N LYS A 161 -0.69 0.74 14.68
CA LYS A 161 -0.23 0.18 15.96
C LYS A 161 -0.27 -1.35 15.96
N ILE A 162 -1.40 -1.95 15.56
CA ILE A 162 -1.56 -3.41 15.47
C ILE A 162 -0.48 -4.03 14.56
N ILE A 163 -0.26 -3.41 13.40
CA ILE A 163 0.71 -3.89 12.41
C ILE A 163 2.15 -3.79 12.93
N ARG A 164 2.52 -2.69 13.58
CA ARG A 164 3.87 -2.55 14.17
C ARG A 164 4.09 -3.52 15.33
N ASP A 165 3.09 -3.68 16.20
CA ASP A 165 3.16 -4.57 17.36
C ASP A 165 3.28 -6.06 16.93
N SER A 166 2.80 -6.40 15.73
CA SER A 166 2.98 -7.73 15.11
C SER A 166 4.29 -7.90 14.35
N GLY A 167 5.24 -6.96 14.46
CA GLY A 167 6.59 -7.10 13.91
C GLY A 167 6.77 -6.69 12.44
N SER A 168 5.84 -5.90 11.88
CA SER A 168 6.00 -5.37 10.53
C SER A 168 7.18 -4.42 10.42
N TRP A 169 7.89 -4.48 9.29
CA TRP A 169 9.06 -3.65 8.98
C TRP A 169 8.69 -2.39 8.21
N VAL A 170 7.60 -2.41 7.44
CA VAL A 170 7.17 -1.31 6.58
C VAL A 170 5.64 -1.22 6.63
N ASP A 171 5.10 -0.10 7.13
CA ASP A 171 3.70 0.28 6.99
C ASP A 171 3.54 1.50 6.06
N LYS A 172 2.72 1.37 5.01
CA LYS A 172 2.39 2.47 4.08
C LYS A 172 0.88 2.67 4.01
N TYR A 173 0.46 3.93 4.06
CA TYR A 173 -0.93 4.36 3.92
C TYR A 173 -1.18 4.82 2.48
N ILE A 174 -2.20 4.27 1.84
CA ILE A 174 -2.44 4.41 0.40
C ILE A 174 -3.92 4.69 0.16
N GLY A 175 -4.30 5.96 0.10
CA GLY A 175 -5.72 6.31 0.01
C GLY A 175 -6.45 5.86 1.28
N ASP A 176 -7.31 4.85 1.18
CA ASP A 176 -8.03 4.15 2.24
C ASP A 176 -7.47 2.77 2.58
N ALA A 177 -6.33 2.40 1.98
CA ALA A 177 -5.66 1.14 2.21
C ALA A 177 -4.42 1.29 3.12
N VAL A 178 -4.12 0.21 3.86
CA VAL A 178 -2.88 0.01 4.60
C VAL A 178 -2.13 -1.15 3.97
N MET A 179 -0.86 -0.92 3.63
CA MET A 179 0.06 -1.96 3.20
C MET A 179 1.09 -2.21 4.30
N SER A 180 1.36 -3.48 4.59
CA SER A 180 2.35 -3.91 5.56
C SER A 180 3.28 -4.98 5.00
N ILE A 181 4.56 -4.97 5.39
CA ILE A 181 5.56 -5.95 4.96
C ILE A 181 6.31 -6.53 6.14
N TRP A 182 6.35 -7.86 6.21
CA TRP A 182 7.24 -8.61 7.10
C TRP A 182 8.35 -9.24 6.28
N PHE A 183 9.60 -9.01 6.67
CA PHE A 183 10.73 -9.70 6.09
C PHE A 183 11.05 -10.96 6.89
N HIS A 184 11.24 -12.08 6.20
CA HIS A 184 11.48 -13.37 6.81
C HIS A 184 12.94 -13.80 6.69
N GLY A 185 13.25 -14.96 7.27
CA GLY A 185 14.50 -15.67 7.03
C GLY A 185 14.66 -16.06 5.55
N GLU A 186 15.90 -16.37 5.13
CA GLU A 186 16.23 -16.57 3.71
C GLU A 186 15.50 -17.75 3.06
N GLN A 187 15.09 -18.76 3.82
CA GLN A 187 14.56 -20.02 3.28
C GLN A 187 13.11 -20.29 3.63
N ALA A 188 12.61 -19.80 4.78
CA ALA A 188 11.26 -20.09 5.25
C ALA A 188 10.75 -19.02 6.22
N ILE A 189 9.43 -18.98 6.37
CA ILE A 189 8.76 -18.21 7.42
C ILE A 189 8.66 -19.07 8.68
N ALA A 190 9.01 -18.51 9.83
CA ALA A 190 8.83 -19.22 11.10
C ALA A 190 7.33 -19.35 11.43
N LYS A 191 6.92 -20.48 12.04
CA LYS A 191 5.50 -20.72 12.36
C LYS A 191 4.88 -19.58 13.16
N ASP A 192 5.60 -19.09 14.17
CA ASP A 192 5.15 -17.97 15.03
C ASP A 192 4.98 -16.66 14.25
N GLU A 193 5.81 -16.39 13.23
CA GLU A 193 5.62 -15.23 12.36
C GLU A 193 4.33 -15.33 11.54
N VAL A 194 4.01 -16.53 11.02
CA VAL A 194 2.75 -16.77 10.31
C VAL A 194 1.57 -16.47 11.25
N ILE A 195 1.60 -17.00 12.47
CA ILE A 195 0.56 -16.78 13.47
C ILE A 195 0.42 -15.30 13.81
N GLN A 196 1.53 -14.60 14.03
CA GLN A 196 1.53 -13.16 14.34
C GLN A 196 0.89 -12.33 13.22
N ILE A 197 1.20 -12.64 11.95
CA ILE A 197 0.59 -11.96 10.80
C ILE A 197 -0.92 -12.18 10.78
N PHE A 198 -1.38 -13.41 10.97
CA PHE A 198 -2.81 -13.73 10.94
C PHE A 198 -3.57 -13.24 12.18
N GLN A 199 -2.91 -13.17 13.34
CA GLN A 199 -3.45 -12.52 14.53
C GLN A 199 -3.64 -11.02 14.28
N ALA A 200 -2.67 -10.34 13.66
CA ALA A 200 -2.81 -8.94 13.28
C ALA A 200 -4.01 -8.72 12.35
N VAL A 201 -4.28 -9.64 11.42
CA VAL A 201 -5.46 -9.57 10.54
C VAL A 201 -6.77 -9.69 11.32
N SER A 202 -6.84 -10.61 12.29
CA SER A 202 -7.98 -10.73 13.22
C SER A 202 -8.20 -9.45 14.01
N ASP A 203 -7.12 -8.91 14.60
CA ASP A 203 -7.15 -7.71 15.43
C ASP A 203 -7.55 -6.47 14.62
N LEU A 204 -7.08 -6.34 13.38
CA LEU A 204 -7.49 -5.28 12.47
C LEU A 204 -8.99 -5.31 12.18
N ASN A 205 -9.57 -6.50 11.99
CA ASN A 205 -11.01 -6.62 11.78
C ASN A 205 -11.82 -6.22 13.01
N LYS A 206 -11.42 -6.72 14.20
CA LYS A 206 -12.07 -6.37 15.47
C LYS A 206 -12.00 -4.88 15.75
N MET A 207 -10.80 -4.30 15.66
CA MET A 207 -10.58 -2.85 15.81
C MET A 207 -11.42 -2.04 14.82
N THR A 208 -11.50 -2.47 13.55
CA THR A 208 -12.31 -1.78 12.53
C THR A 208 -13.80 -1.80 12.89
N ALA A 209 -14.32 -2.94 13.32
CA ALA A 209 -15.72 -3.08 13.72
C ALA A 209 -16.03 -2.22 14.96
N ASP A 210 -15.16 -2.27 15.97
CA ASP A 210 -15.29 -1.48 17.19
C ASP A 210 -15.23 0.02 16.89
N LEU A 211 -14.29 0.45 16.05
CA LEU A 211 -14.19 1.84 15.62
C LEU A 211 -15.47 2.27 14.89
N GLY A 212 -16.00 1.44 14.00
CA GLY A 212 -17.25 1.71 13.29
C GLY A 212 -18.44 1.97 14.22
N ASN A 213 -18.48 1.33 15.40
CA ASN A 213 -19.53 1.53 16.40
C ASN A 213 -19.44 2.87 17.15
N HIS A 214 -18.28 3.54 17.12
CA HIS A 214 -18.10 4.86 17.73
C HIS A 214 -18.57 6.03 16.85
N TYR A 215 -18.93 5.75 15.60
CA TYR A 215 -19.33 6.76 14.62
C TYR A 215 -20.74 6.46 14.08
N ILE A 216 -21.50 7.51 13.75
CA ILE A 216 -22.80 7.36 13.08
C ILE A 216 -22.53 7.16 11.57
N LEU A 217 -22.45 5.90 11.16
CA LEU A 217 -22.13 5.53 9.79
C LEU A 217 -23.38 5.04 9.02
N PRO A 218 -23.45 5.25 7.70
CA PRO A 218 -24.58 4.77 6.88
C PRO A 218 -24.64 3.23 6.75
N PHE A 219 -23.57 2.54 7.11
CA PHE A 219 -23.45 1.08 7.13
C PHE A 219 -22.25 0.68 8.01
N PRO A 220 -22.17 -0.59 8.48
CA PRO A 220 -21.05 -1.07 9.28
C PRO A 220 -19.71 -0.90 8.55
N LEU A 221 -18.71 -0.39 9.26
CA LEU A 221 -17.35 -0.28 8.74
C LEU A 221 -16.77 -1.69 8.58
N ARG A 222 -16.23 -1.97 7.40
CA ARG A 222 -15.68 -3.29 7.03
C ARG A 222 -14.39 -3.11 6.26
N ILE A 223 -13.54 -4.13 6.31
CA ILE A 223 -12.29 -4.18 5.54
C ILE A 223 -12.24 -5.38 4.60
N GLY A 224 -11.41 -5.28 3.57
CA GLY A 224 -10.96 -6.40 2.74
C GLY A 224 -9.46 -6.60 2.93
N VAL A 225 -9.02 -7.85 2.92
CA VAL A 225 -7.63 -8.22 3.21
C VAL A 225 -7.07 -9.09 2.10
N GLY A 226 -5.93 -8.68 1.55
CA GLY A 226 -5.11 -9.47 0.63
C GLY A 226 -3.76 -9.76 1.26
N ILE A 227 -3.31 -11.02 1.23
CA ILE A 227 -1.98 -11.40 1.72
C ILE A 227 -1.25 -12.23 0.68
N ASN A 228 -0.02 -11.84 0.39
CA ASN A 228 0.84 -12.61 -0.49
C ASN A 228 2.24 -12.77 0.09
N THR A 229 2.83 -13.94 -0.13
CA THR A 229 4.16 -14.30 0.34
C THR A 229 5.02 -14.69 -0.85
N GLY A 230 6.24 -14.14 -0.91
CA GLY A 230 7.17 -14.47 -1.98
C GLY A 230 8.46 -13.68 -1.88
N TYR A 231 9.36 -13.97 -2.82
CA TYR A 231 10.61 -13.23 -2.92
C TYR A 231 10.41 -11.95 -3.72
N ALA A 232 10.84 -10.84 -3.17
CA ALA A 232 10.92 -9.57 -3.90
C ALA A 232 12.27 -8.91 -3.68
N MET A 233 12.53 -7.90 -4.51
CA MET A 233 13.74 -7.12 -4.40
C MET A 233 13.53 -6.01 -3.38
N VAL A 234 14.45 -5.90 -2.44
CA VAL A 234 14.44 -4.83 -1.46
C VAL A 234 15.63 -3.92 -1.77
N GLY A 235 15.35 -2.66 -2.09
CA GLY A 235 16.37 -1.63 -2.23
C GLY A 235 16.59 -0.91 -0.90
N ASN A 236 17.85 -0.70 -0.51
CA ASN A 236 18.22 0.24 0.53
C ASN A 236 18.55 1.59 -0.11
N THR A 237 17.69 2.59 0.08
CA THR A 237 17.94 3.97 -0.40
C THR A 237 18.30 4.94 0.73
N GLY A 238 18.52 4.47 1.96
CA GLY A 238 18.80 5.32 3.12
C GLY A 238 20.21 5.17 3.68
N THR A 239 20.86 6.30 3.98
CA THR A 239 22.00 6.38 4.91
C THR A 239 21.48 6.71 6.32
N GLY A 240 21.34 5.72 7.20
CA GLY A 240 20.94 5.90 8.61
C GLY A 240 20.27 4.68 9.26
N ASP A 241 19.98 4.76 10.56
CA ASP A 241 19.46 3.67 11.44
C ASP A 241 18.04 3.16 11.10
N ARG A 242 17.38 3.72 10.08
CA ARG A 242 16.07 3.27 9.57
C ARG A 242 16.10 3.21 8.04
N PRO A 243 16.36 2.04 7.45
CA PRO A 243 16.42 1.90 6.00
C PRO A 243 15.02 2.07 5.40
N ASP A 244 14.87 2.98 4.44
CA ASP A 244 13.66 3.07 3.62
C ASP A 244 13.64 1.90 2.63
N TYR A 245 13.09 0.79 3.09
CA TYR A 245 12.97 -0.42 2.29
C TYR A 245 11.84 -0.27 1.27
N THR A 246 12.21 0.01 0.03
CA THR A 246 11.27 -0.11 -1.09
C THR A 246 11.28 -1.56 -1.58
N ALA A 247 10.29 -2.32 -1.14
CA ALA A 247 10.00 -3.63 -1.71
C ALA A 247 9.42 -3.44 -3.13
N ILE A 248 10.14 -3.94 -4.13
CA ILE A 248 9.75 -3.91 -5.54
C ILE A 248 9.66 -5.36 -6.02
N GLY A 249 8.49 -5.76 -6.51
CA GLY A 249 8.34 -7.08 -7.12
C GLY A 249 6.90 -7.53 -7.30
N ASP A 250 6.77 -8.64 -8.02
CA ASP A 250 5.48 -9.29 -8.29
C ASP A 250 4.72 -9.63 -7.00
N THR A 251 5.43 -10.00 -5.93
CA THR A 251 4.84 -10.32 -4.62
C THR A 251 3.98 -9.19 -4.05
N VAL A 252 4.47 -7.93 -4.12
CA VAL A 252 3.71 -6.75 -3.66
C VAL A 252 2.48 -6.54 -4.53
N ASN A 253 2.65 -6.62 -5.85
CA ASN A 253 1.56 -6.41 -6.81
C ASN A 253 0.45 -7.45 -6.64
N ALA A 254 0.79 -8.72 -6.44
CA ALA A 254 -0.18 -9.77 -6.18
C ALA A 254 -0.98 -9.49 -4.89
N ALA A 255 -0.38 -8.97 -3.82
CA ALA A 255 -1.10 -8.67 -2.58
C ALA A 255 -2.23 -7.63 -2.79
N PHE A 256 -1.97 -6.54 -3.54
CA PHE A 256 -3.02 -5.58 -3.91
C PHE A 256 -4.13 -6.22 -4.74
N ARG A 257 -3.76 -7.09 -5.68
CA ARG A 257 -4.75 -7.74 -6.56
C ARG A 257 -5.59 -8.77 -5.80
N LEU A 258 -4.99 -9.46 -4.82
CA LEU A 258 -5.68 -10.37 -3.92
C LEU A 258 -6.67 -9.59 -3.05
N GLU A 259 -6.27 -8.47 -2.44
CA GLU A 259 -7.21 -7.60 -1.73
C GLU A 259 -8.37 -7.24 -2.66
N SER A 260 -8.07 -6.73 -3.85
CA SER A 260 -9.13 -6.26 -4.74
C SER A 260 -10.05 -7.39 -5.23
N CYS A 261 -9.54 -8.62 -5.36
CA CYS A 261 -10.34 -9.77 -5.77
C CYS A 261 -11.27 -10.27 -4.67
N THR A 262 -11.05 -9.92 -3.39
CA THR A 262 -11.98 -10.23 -2.28
C THR A 262 -13.42 -9.79 -2.60
N LYS A 263 -13.57 -8.65 -3.32
CA LYS A 263 -14.85 -8.10 -3.78
C LYS A 263 -15.56 -9.03 -4.77
N GLN A 264 -14.80 -9.70 -5.64
CA GLN A 264 -15.34 -10.59 -6.68
C GLN A 264 -15.71 -11.96 -6.10
N ILE A 265 -14.85 -12.52 -5.25
CA ILE A 265 -15.04 -13.83 -4.61
C ILE A 265 -16.01 -13.77 -3.41
N LYS A 266 -16.48 -12.57 -3.04
CA LYS A 266 -17.42 -12.30 -1.93
C LYS A 266 -16.93 -12.83 -0.57
N HIS A 267 -15.63 -12.75 -0.33
CA HIS A 267 -15.01 -13.09 0.95
C HIS A 267 -14.26 -11.89 1.51
N ASP A 268 -13.87 -11.96 2.78
CA ASP A 268 -13.19 -10.87 3.45
C ASP A 268 -11.67 -10.93 3.27
N ILE A 269 -11.11 -12.14 3.22
CA ILE A 269 -9.67 -12.41 3.13
C ILE A 269 -9.36 -13.19 1.85
N ALA A 270 -8.29 -12.81 1.15
CA ALA A 270 -7.72 -13.53 0.01
C ALA A 270 -6.21 -13.73 0.19
N LEU A 271 -5.73 -14.95 -0.06
CA LEU A 271 -4.35 -15.38 0.11
C LEU A 271 -3.78 -15.90 -1.21
N GLY A 272 -2.51 -15.57 -1.47
CA GLY A 272 -1.72 -16.27 -2.47
C GLY A 272 -1.43 -17.71 -2.05
N GLN A 273 -1.15 -18.57 -3.03
CA GLN A 273 -0.85 -19.99 -2.80
C GLN A 273 0.24 -20.19 -1.73
N THR A 274 1.36 -19.46 -1.84
CA THR A 274 2.49 -19.60 -0.91
C THR A 274 2.10 -19.23 0.52
N THR A 275 1.35 -18.14 0.70
CA THR A 275 0.84 -17.73 2.02
C THR A 275 -0.09 -18.80 2.60
N TYR A 276 -0.98 -19.36 1.79
CA TYR A 276 -1.87 -20.43 2.22
C TYR A 276 -1.10 -21.69 2.63
N ASN A 277 -0.06 -22.08 1.91
CA ASN A 277 0.75 -23.26 2.25
C ASN A 277 1.37 -23.11 3.64
N TYR A 278 1.97 -21.95 3.94
CA TYR A 278 2.50 -21.67 5.28
C TYR A 278 1.43 -21.72 6.37
N LEU A 279 0.22 -21.24 6.09
CA LEU A 279 -0.92 -21.35 7.00
C LEU A 279 -1.40 -22.80 7.18
N ALA A 280 -1.44 -23.58 6.09
CA ALA A 280 -1.88 -24.97 6.09
C ALA A 280 -0.94 -25.88 6.88
N ASP A 281 0.37 -25.58 6.86
CA ASP A 281 1.39 -26.28 7.65
C ASP A 281 1.24 -26.10 9.17
N LEU A 282 0.42 -25.13 9.61
CA LEU A 282 0.03 -24.98 11.02
C LEU A 282 -1.10 -25.93 11.43
N GLY A 283 -1.83 -26.52 10.47
CA GLY A 283 -2.90 -27.50 10.68
C GLY A 283 -4.32 -26.96 10.47
N ARG A 284 -5.23 -27.80 9.94
CA ARG A 284 -6.67 -27.54 9.68
C ARG A 284 -7.06 -26.30 8.86
N ALA A 285 -6.13 -25.54 8.27
CA ALA A 285 -6.48 -24.42 7.38
C ALA A 285 -7.34 -24.85 6.17
N GLN A 286 -7.19 -26.10 5.71
CA GLN A 286 -7.98 -26.71 4.64
C GLN A 286 -9.50 -26.73 4.89
N GLN A 287 -9.92 -26.70 6.16
CA GLN A 287 -11.34 -26.68 6.53
C GLN A 287 -11.91 -25.26 6.57
N ARG A 288 -11.05 -24.24 6.56
CA ARG A 288 -11.40 -22.84 6.82
C ARG A 288 -11.18 -21.93 5.62
N PHE A 289 -10.41 -22.36 4.63
CA PHE A 289 -10.14 -21.61 3.41
C PHE A 289 -10.57 -22.40 2.19
N THR A 290 -11.23 -21.73 1.25
CA THR A 290 -11.68 -22.31 -0.01
C THR A 290 -10.76 -21.85 -1.15
N GLN A 291 -10.38 -22.80 -2.02
CA GLN A 291 -9.58 -22.50 -3.20
C GLN A 291 -10.44 -21.92 -4.33
N TYR A 292 -9.92 -20.90 -4.98
CA TYR A 292 -10.47 -20.24 -6.17
C TYR A 292 -9.39 -20.12 -7.23
N THR A 293 -9.83 -20.05 -8.48
CA THR A 293 -8.99 -19.65 -9.61
C THR A 293 -9.48 -18.31 -10.10
N VAL A 294 -8.67 -17.26 -9.93
CA VAL A 294 -9.07 -15.88 -10.22
C VAL A 294 -8.18 -15.25 -11.29
N SER A 295 -8.78 -14.50 -12.19
CA SER A 295 -8.03 -13.71 -13.18
C SER A 295 -7.62 -12.38 -12.56
N LEU A 296 -6.41 -12.33 -12.02
CA LEU A 296 -5.84 -11.07 -11.52
C LEU A 296 -5.47 -10.19 -12.71
N LYS A 297 -5.93 -8.93 -12.71
CA LYS A 297 -5.59 -7.95 -13.77
C LYS A 297 -4.08 -7.95 -14.03
N GLY A 298 -3.62 -7.94 -15.26
CA GLY A 298 -2.18 -7.89 -15.57
C GLY A 298 -1.38 -9.17 -15.28
N TYR A 299 -2.03 -10.27 -14.91
CA TYR A 299 -1.47 -11.61 -14.97
C TYR A 299 -2.02 -12.32 -16.21
N GLU A 300 -1.17 -13.04 -16.95
CA GLU A 300 -1.57 -13.77 -18.16
C GLU A 300 -2.32 -15.06 -17.83
N THR A 301 -1.93 -15.72 -16.75
CA THR A 301 -2.55 -16.97 -16.29
C THR A 301 -3.45 -16.72 -15.07
N PRO A 302 -4.60 -17.40 -14.98
CA PRO A 302 -5.39 -17.40 -13.76
C PRO A 302 -4.55 -17.84 -12.55
N THR A 303 -4.70 -17.14 -11.44
CA THR A 303 -3.93 -17.34 -10.21
C THR A 303 -4.74 -18.17 -9.23
N ILE A 304 -4.09 -19.14 -8.57
CA ILE A 304 -4.72 -19.87 -7.46
C ILE A 304 -4.75 -18.97 -6.23
N THR A 305 -5.94 -18.80 -5.67
CA THR A 305 -6.19 -17.92 -4.53
C THR A 305 -7.04 -18.65 -3.51
N TYR A 306 -6.69 -18.53 -2.24
CA TYR A 306 -7.48 -19.08 -1.14
C TYR A 306 -8.22 -17.98 -0.45
N ALA A 307 -9.50 -18.18 -0.17
CA ALA A 307 -10.33 -17.15 0.45
C ALA A 307 -11.04 -17.66 1.70
N SER A 308 -11.33 -16.74 2.61
CA SER A 308 -12.04 -17.04 3.86
C SER A 308 -12.74 -15.80 4.42
N SER A 309 -13.56 -16.02 5.44
CA SER A 309 -14.17 -14.97 6.27
C SER A 309 -13.31 -14.70 7.51
N PHE A 310 -13.48 -13.54 8.13
CA PHE A 310 -12.83 -13.25 9.41
C PHE A 310 -13.25 -14.22 10.52
N GLU A 311 -14.51 -14.66 10.53
CA GLU A 311 -15.00 -15.66 11.49
C GLU A 311 -14.25 -17.00 11.37
N ASN A 312 -14.00 -17.46 10.15
CA ASN A 312 -13.24 -18.69 9.92
C ASN A 312 -11.76 -18.53 10.30
N LEU A 313 -11.18 -17.35 10.10
CA LEU A 313 -9.84 -17.04 10.58
C LEU A 313 -9.77 -17.07 12.11
N ASP A 314 -10.71 -16.41 12.80
CA ASP A 314 -10.74 -16.37 14.27
C ASP A 314 -10.90 -17.77 14.87
N ASN A 315 -11.77 -18.59 14.29
CA ASN A 315 -11.93 -19.98 14.69
C ASN A 315 -10.66 -20.81 14.46
N PHE A 316 -9.93 -20.58 13.36
CA PHE A 316 -8.64 -21.23 13.12
C PHE A 316 -7.61 -20.86 14.19
N LEU A 317 -7.50 -19.58 14.55
CA LEU A 317 -6.55 -19.11 15.57
C LEU A 317 -6.89 -19.65 16.97
N LEU A 318 -8.18 -19.74 17.30
CA LEU A 318 -8.67 -20.34 18.55
C LEU A 318 -8.38 -21.85 18.63
N ASP A 319 -8.68 -22.59 17.57
CA ASP A 319 -8.41 -24.03 17.48
C ASP A 319 -6.92 -24.31 17.72
N LYS A 320 -6.04 -23.48 17.15
CA LYS A 320 -4.59 -23.57 17.31
C LYS A 320 -4.14 -23.30 18.75
N PHE A 321 -4.67 -22.26 19.41
CA PHE A 321 -4.40 -22.01 20.83
C PHE A 321 -4.79 -23.20 21.70
N LEU A 322 -5.89 -23.88 21.38
CA LEU A 322 -6.31 -25.09 22.09
C LEU A 322 -5.41 -26.30 21.79
N TRP A 323 -4.71 -26.37 20.66
CA TRP A 323 -3.75 -27.44 20.36
C TRP A 323 -2.44 -27.27 21.11
N ASP A 324 -1.90 -26.04 21.14
CA ASP A 324 -0.66 -25.75 21.85
C ASP A 324 -0.81 -25.94 23.37
N ASN A 325 -1.99 -25.66 23.92
CA ASN A 325 -2.29 -25.87 25.34
C ASN A 325 -2.72 -27.31 25.69
N LYS A 326 -2.87 -28.20 24.70
CA LYS A 326 -3.11 -29.64 24.91
C LYS A 326 -1.82 -30.47 24.86
N VAL A 327 -0.64 -29.85 24.98
CA VAL A 327 0.63 -30.55 25.23
C VAL A 327 0.77 -30.86 26.73
N ILE A 328 -0.23 -31.53 27.32
CA ILE A 328 -0.09 -32.49 28.42
C ILE A 328 -1.28 -33.45 28.28
N ASP A 329 -1.03 -34.59 27.65
CA ASP A 329 -1.59 -35.88 28.06
C ASP A 329 -0.49 -36.94 27.86
#